data_AF-A0A194SCJ5-F1
#
_entry.id   AF-A0A194SCJ5-F1
#
_cell.length_a   1.000
_cell.length_b   1.000
_cell.length_c   1.000
_cell.angle_alpha   90.00
_cell.angle_beta   90.00
_cell.angle_gamma   90.00
#
_symmetry.space_group_name_H-M   'P 1'
#
loop_
_entity.id
_entity.type
_entity.pdbx_description
1 polymer ?
#
loop_
_entity_poly.entity_id
_entity_poly.type
_entity_poly.pdbx_seq_one_letter_code
_entity_poly.pdbx_strand_id
1 'polypeptide(L)'
;MSGIQGMGKTVMRVAKNSVKGYSDTQVKIRDATSNDPWGPSGTQMAEIAQMTYNQTDFVEIIEMLDKRLNDKGKNWRHVFKSLTVLDYILHAGSDNVVQYFRENIYIVKTLKEFQYVDETGKDQGANVRQKAKDITSLLLDEKRMRSQRASRKDMRDRMAGQKSER
;
A
#
# COMPACT_ATOMS: atom_id res chain seq x y z
N MET A 1 17.54 32.34 5.75
CA MET A 1 17.47 31.82 4.37
C MET A 1 17.61 30.30 4.42
N SER A 2 16.51 29.56 4.62
CA SER A 2 16.52 28.09 4.62
C SER A 2 15.55 27.60 3.57
N GLY A 3 16.10 27.15 2.45
CA GLY A 3 15.35 26.57 1.35
C GLY A 3 16.25 25.59 0.61
N ILE A 4 15.66 24.48 0.17
CA ILE A 4 16.26 23.44 -0.67
C ILE A 4 17.07 22.36 0.10
N GLN A 5 16.38 21.54 0.91
CA GLN A 5 16.93 20.24 1.35
C GLN A 5 15.99 19.05 1.08
N GLY A 6 14.96 19.24 0.24
CA GLY A 6 13.97 18.21 -0.11
C GLY A 6 14.09 17.63 -1.53
N MET A 7 14.69 18.34 -2.49
CA MET A 7 14.67 17.94 -3.91
C MET A 7 15.72 16.90 -4.31
N GLY A 8 16.87 16.84 -3.64
CA GLY A 8 18.01 16.01 -4.08
C GLY A 8 17.77 14.49 -3.99
N LYS A 9 16.98 14.02 -3.02
CA LYS A 9 16.71 12.59 -2.84
C LYS A 9 15.70 12.05 -3.85
N THR A 10 14.70 12.86 -4.21
CA THR A 10 13.69 12.53 -5.22
C THR A 10 14.32 12.44 -6.61
N VAL A 11 15.17 13.41 -6.98
CA VAL A 11 15.87 13.42 -8.28
C VAL A 11 16.85 12.24 -8.41
N MET A 12 17.58 11.87 -7.36
CA MET A 12 18.45 10.69 -7.40
C MET A 12 17.68 9.37 -7.54
N ARG A 13 16.41 9.31 -7.10
CA ARG A 13 15.55 8.12 -7.25
C ARG A 13 15.05 7.99 -8.68
N VAL A 14 14.65 9.10 -9.30
CA VAL A 14 14.26 9.19 -10.72
C VAL A 14 15.42 8.74 -11.61
N ALA A 15 16.66 9.20 -11.36
CA ALA A 15 17.84 8.79 -12.12
C ALA A 15 18.25 7.30 -11.91
N LYS A 16 18.03 6.74 -10.71
CA LYS A 16 18.30 5.31 -10.43
C LYS A 16 17.32 4.36 -11.12
N ASN A 17 16.14 4.81 -11.51
CA ASN A 17 15.16 4.00 -12.23
C ASN A 17 15.57 3.79 -13.70
N SER A 18 16.27 4.77 -14.30
CA SER A 18 16.73 4.71 -15.70
C SER A 18 17.89 3.73 -15.96
N VAL A 19 18.56 3.21 -14.91
CA VAL A 19 19.68 2.27 -15.07
C VAL A 19 19.26 0.81 -14.80
N LYS A 20 18.03 0.57 -14.29
CA LYS A 20 17.53 -0.79 -14.00
C LYS A 20 16.31 -1.23 -14.81
N GLY A 21 15.73 -0.37 -15.66
CA GLY A 21 14.59 -0.74 -16.51
C GLY A 21 13.34 -1.13 -15.71
N TYR A 22 13.09 -0.46 -14.58
CA TYR A 22 11.83 -0.68 -13.84
C TYR A 22 10.64 -0.16 -14.64
N SER A 23 9.54 -0.91 -14.64
CA SER A 23 8.27 -0.46 -15.20
C SER A 23 7.71 0.74 -14.41
N ASP A 24 6.80 1.50 -15.01
CA ASP A 24 6.12 2.60 -14.33
C ASP A 24 5.37 2.11 -13.07
N THR A 25 4.71 0.95 -13.16
CA THR A 25 4.06 0.26 -12.05
C THR A 25 5.02 -0.02 -10.92
N GLN A 26 6.17 -0.63 -11.22
CA GLN A 26 7.21 -0.91 -10.22
C GLN A 26 7.71 0.38 -9.56
N VAL A 27 7.91 1.46 -10.32
CA VAL A 27 8.31 2.75 -9.76
C VAL A 27 7.27 3.26 -8.76
N LYS A 28 5.99 3.29 -9.14
CA LYS A 28 4.90 3.80 -8.29
C LYS A 28 4.75 3.02 -6.99
N ILE A 29 4.72 1.68 -7.07
CA ILE A 29 4.56 0.84 -5.87
C ILE A 29 5.79 0.91 -4.97
N ARG A 30 7.01 1.04 -5.53
CA ARG A 30 8.25 1.23 -4.75
C ARG A 30 8.28 2.55 -4.02
N ASP A 31 7.77 3.61 -4.64
CA ASP A 31 7.71 4.94 -4.05
C ASP A 31 6.65 5.00 -2.94
N ALA A 32 5.47 4.42 -3.17
CA ALA A 32 4.42 4.31 -2.16
C ALA A 32 4.85 3.48 -0.92
N THR A 33 5.74 2.51 -1.10
CA THR A 33 6.24 1.61 -0.04
C THR A 33 7.69 1.92 0.39
N SER A 34 8.19 3.13 0.13
CA SER A 34 9.55 3.54 0.48
C SER A 34 9.82 3.58 1.99
N ASN A 35 11.09 3.54 2.42
CA ASN A 35 11.48 3.70 3.83
C ASN A 35 11.42 5.16 4.34
N ASP A 36 10.83 6.07 3.57
CA ASP A 36 10.73 7.47 3.97
C ASP A 36 9.76 7.62 5.16
N PRO A 37 9.95 8.61 6.05
CA PRO A 37 9.18 8.71 7.29
C PRO A 37 7.70 9.09 7.09
N TRP A 38 7.30 9.48 5.88
CA TRP A 38 5.92 9.77 5.52
C TRP A 38 5.24 8.58 4.81
N GLY A 39 3.93 8.45 5.01
CA GLY A 39 3.10 7.46 4.34
C GLY A 39 2.85 7.77 2.86
N PRO A 40 2.31 6.81 2.08
CA PRO A 40 1.87 7.07 0.71
C PRO A 40 0.72 8.09 0.69
N SER A 41 0.70 8.94 -0.34
CA SER A 41 -0.41 9.89 -0.50
C SER A 41 -1.69 9.19 -0.99
N GLY A 42 -2.84 9.80 -0.73
CA GLY A 42 -4.13 9.31 -1.24
C GLY A 42 -4.16 9.17 -2.76
N THR A 43 -3.50 10.10 -3.48
CA THR A 43 -3.37 10.06 -4.94
C THR A 43 -2.54 8.87 -5.40
N GLN A 44 -1.40 8.60 -4.76
CA GLN A 44 -0.56 7.43 -5.08
C GLN A 44 -1.34 6.13 -4.89
N MET A 45 -2.07 6.00 -3.78
CA MET A 45 -2.86 4.79 -3.51
C MET A 45 -4.05 4.65 -4.47
N ALA A 46 -4.70 5.76 -4.83
CA ALA A 46 -5.79 5.76 -5.81
C ALA A 46 -5.30 5.31 -7.20
N GLU A 47 -4.14 5.81 -7.63
CA GLU A 47 -3.51 5.41 -8.88
C GLU A 47 -3.16 3.92 -8.87
N ILE A 48 -2.45 3.44 -7.85
CA ILE A 48 -2.11 2.02 -7.68
C ILE A 48 -3.38 1.16 -7.67
N ALA A 49 -4.46 1.60 -7.01
CA ALA A 49 -5.73 0.88 -7.01
C ALA A 49 -6.31 0.73 -8.43
N GLN A 50 -6.23 1.75 -9.29
CA GLN A 50 -6.66 1.63 -10.68
C GLN A 50 -5.76 0.66 -11.48
N MET A 51 -4.46 0.68 -11.22
CA MET A 51 -3.51 -0.20 -11.91
C MET A 51 -3.77 -1.69 -11.61
N THR A 52 -4.33 -2.03 -10.45
CA THR A 52 -4.68 -3.43 -10.12
C THR A 52 -5.73 -4.07 -11.05
N TYR A 53 -6.42 -3.30 -11.90
CA TYR A 53 -7.34 -3.83 -12.91
C TYR A 53 -6.63 -4.34 -14.17
N ASN A 54 -5.38 -3.93 -14.41
CA ASN A 54 -4.53 -4.49 -15.45
C ASN A 54 -3.78 -5.72 -14.91
N GLN A 55 -3.82 -6.84 -15.64
CA GLN A 55 -3.26 -8.09 -15.16
C GLN A 55 -1.73 -8.05 -14.98
N THR A 56 -1.01 -7.38 -15.89
CA THR A 56 0.46 -7.24 -15.79
C THR A 56 0.83 -6.38 -14.59
N ASP A 57 0.17 -5.23 -14.45
CA ASP A 57 0.43 -4.32 -13.34
C ASP A 57 0.07 -4.93 -11.99
N PHE A 58 -1.03 -5.69 -11.95
CA PHE A 58 -1.44 -6.45 -10.77
C PHE A 58 -0.33 -7.38 -10.30
N VAL A 59 0.26 -8.18 -11.20
CA VAL A 59 1.36 -9.09 -10.83
C VAL A 59 2.55 -8.32 -10.25
N GLU A 60 2.97 -7.24 -10.89
CA GLU A 60 4.10 -6.44 -10.41
C GLU A 60 3.83 -5.75 -9.06
N ILE A 61 2.58 -5.30 -8.83
CA ILE A 61 2.14 -4.73 -7.54
C ILE A 61 2.22 -5.80 -6.44
N ILE A 62 1.67 -6.99 -6.70
CA ILE A 62 1.68 -8.09 -5.73
C ILE A 62 3.11 -8.54 -5.42
N GLU A 63 3.97 -8.71 -6.42
CA GLU A 63 5.39 -9.06 -6.23
C GLU A 63 6.13 -8.03 -5.36
N MET A 64 5.91 -6.73 -5.58
CA MET A 64 6.52 -5.71 -4.72
C MET A 64 5.95 -5.74 -3.30
N LEU A 65 4.63 -5.87 -3.16
CA LEU A 65 4.01 -5.93 -1.84
C LEU A 65 4.52 -7.13 -1.05
N ASP A 66 4.57 -8.32 -1.65
CA ASP A 66 5.08 -9.53 -1.00
C ASP A 66 6.54 -9.34 -0.52
N LYS A 67 7.39 -8.81 -1.39
CA LYS A 67 8.78 -8.49 -1.02
C LYS A 67 8.87 -7.55 0.19
N ARG A 68 8.03 -6.51 0.24
CA ARG A 68 8.05 -5.48 1.29
C ARG A 68 7.35 -5.92 2.57
N LEU A 69 6.37 -6.81 2.48
CA LEU A 69 5.71 -7.40 3.65
C LEU A 69 6.63 -8.40 4.36
N ASN A 70 7.56 -9.03 3.62
CA ASN A 70 8.58 -9.92 4.18
C ASN A 70 9.81 -9.20 4.79
N ASP A 71 9.88 -7.86 4.74
CA ASP A 71 10.93 -7.09 5.40
C ASP A 71 10.86 -7.21 6.95
N LYS A 72 11.99 -7.00 7.63
CA LYS A 72 12.11 -7.19 9.09
C LYS A 72 12.84 -6.03 9.78
N GLY A 73 12.64 -5.92 11.10
CA GLY A 73 13.40 -5.03 11.98
C GLY A 73 13.36 -3.56 11.54
N LYS A 74 14.54 -2.95 11.32
CA LYS A 74 14.69 -1.52 10.96
C LYS A 74 13.92 -1.10 9.68
N ASN A 75 13.53 -2.04 8.84
CA ASN A 75 12.73 -1.81 7.64
C ASN A 75 11.21 -1.81 7.89
N TRP A 76 10.76 -1.70 9.15
CA TRP A 76 9.34 -1.71 9.52
C TRP A 76 8.46 -0.74 8.71
N ARG A 77 9.00 0.39 8.21
CA ARG A 77 8.22 1.33 7.37
C ARG A 77 7.84 0.72 6.03
N HIS A 78 8.68 -0.13 5.44
CA HIS A 78 8.32 -0.88 4.24
C HIS A 78 7.09 -1.74 4.50
N VAL A 79 7.10 -2.49 5.60
CA VAL A 79 6.00 -3.36 6.00
C VAL A 79 4.74 -2.54 6.27
N PHE A 80 4.84 -1.50 7.11
CA PHE A 80 3.70 -0.66 7.48
C PHE A 80 3.07 0.06 6.28
N LYS A 81 3.89 0.64 5.40
CA LYS A 81 3.40 1.33 4.20
C LYS A 81 2.81 0.35 3.19
N SER A 82 3.37 -0.87 3.08
CA SER A 82 2.78 -1.92 2.23
C SER A 82 1.43 -2.38 2.75
N LEU A 83 1.27 -2.56 4.07
CA LEU A 83 -0.04 -2.81 4.67
C LEU A 83 -1.02 -1.65 4.45
N THR A 84 -0.53 -0.41 4.42
CA THR A 84 -1.36 0.77 4.15
C THR A 84 -1.85 0.81 2.71
N VAL A 85 -0.97 0.51 1.75
CA VAL A 85 -1.36 0.36 0.34
C VAL A 85 -2.34 -0.81 0.20
N LEU A 86 -2.04 -1.96 0.79
CA LEU A 86 -2.87 -3.16 0.76
C LEU A 86 -4.29 -2.88 1.25
N ASP A 87 -4.41 -2.26 2.42
CA ASP A 87 -5.70 -1.86 3.00
C ASP A 87 -6.50 -1.01 2.00
N TYR A 88 -5.86 -0.01 1.38
CA TYR A 88 -6.52 0.83 0.39
C TYR A 88 -7.00 0.02 -0.83
N ILE A 89 -6.13 -0.80 -1.43
CA ILE A 89 -6.47 -1.55 -2.65
C ILE A 89 -7.48 -2.67 -2.39
N LEU A 90 -7.57 -3.21 -1.17
CA LEU A 90 -8.65 -4.13 -0.79
C LEU A 90 -10.03 -3.47 -0.82
N HIS A 91 -10.10 -2.15 -0.58
CA HIS A 91 -11.36 -1.39 -0.65
C HIS A 91 -11.63 -0.81 -2.05
N ALA A 92 -10.58 -0.52 -2.81
CA ALA A 92 -10.66 0.34 -4.00
C ALA A 92 -10.20 -0.30 -5.32
N GLY A 93 -9.32 -1.30 -5.24
CA GLY A 93 -8.72 -1.97 -6.39
C GLY A 93 -9.59 -3.10 -6.93
N SER A 94 -9.01 -3.91 -7.81
CA SER A 94 -9.65 -5.09 -8.41
C SER A 94 -10.04 -6.15 -7.38
N ASP A 95 -11.08 -6.93 -7.67
CA ASP A 95 -11.48 -8.09 -6.86
C ASP A 95 -10.38 -9.17 -6.82
N ASN A 96 -9.47 -9.19 -7.82
CA ASN A 96 -8.31 -10.08 -7.84
C ASN A 96 -7.41 -9.88 -6.61
N VAL A 97 -7.31 -8.65 -6.09
CA VAL A 97 -6.55 -8.34 -4.86
C VAL A 97 -7.18 -9.06 -3.66
N VAL A 98 -8.50 -8.99 -3.54
CA VAL A 98 -9.25 -9.65 -2.48
C VAL A 98 -9.05 -11.15 -2.54
N GLN A 99 -9.22 -11.74 -3.74
CA GLN A 99 -9.05 -13.18 -3.94
C GLN A 99 -7.64 -13.63 -3.55
N TYR A 100 -6.60 -12.98 -4.08
CA TYR A 100 -5.22 -13.34 -3.83
C TYR A 100 -4.86 -13.30 -2.33
N PHE A 101 -5.21 -12.23 -1.62
CA PHE A 101 -4.86 -12.09 -0.21
C PHE A 101 -5.73 -12.94 0.73
N ARG A 102 -6.90 -13.41 0.28
CA ARG A 102 -7.67 -14.43 1.01
C ARG A 102 -7.03 -15.80 0.90
N GLU A 103 -6.61 -16.20 -0.29
CA GLU A 103 -5.90 -17.46 -0.51
C GLU A 103 -4.53 -17.47 0.19
N ASN A 104 -3.88 -16.30 0.23
CA ASN A 104 -2.55 -16.12 0.84
C ASN A 104 -2.60 -15.34 2.15
N ILE A 105 -3.65 -15.53 2.97
CA ILE A 105 -3.87 -14.76 4.20
C ILE A 105 -2.71 -14.83 5.19
N TYR A 106 -1.89 -15.88 5.14
CA TYR A 106 -0.70 -16.05 5.98
C TYR A 106 0.32 -14.90 5.81
N ILE A 107 0.41 -14.30 4.61
CA ILE A 107 1.30 -13.17 4.32
C ILE A 107 0.99 -12.01 5.28
N VAL A 108 -0.29 -11.74 5.54
CA VAL A 108 -0.72 -10.67 6.44
C VAL A 108 -0.81 -11.17 7.88
N LYS A 109 -1.30 -12.39 8.10
CA LYS A 109 -1.56 -12.95 9.44
C LYS A 109 -0.28 -13.04 10.29
N THR A 110 0.86 -13.36 9.68
CA THR A 110 2.16 -13.44 10.39
C THR A 110 2.61 -12.07 10.93
N LEU A 111 2.24 -10.97 10.27
CA LEU A 111 2.60 -9.60 10.68
C LEU A 111 1.87 -9.13 11.94
N LYS A 112 0.86 -9.87 12.41
CA LYS A 112 0.21 -9.63 13.70
C LYS A 112 1.17 -9.75 14.89
N GLU A 113 2.26 -10.49 14.70
CA GLU A 113 3.32 -10.70 15.70
C GLU A 113 4.61 -9.93 15.36
N PHE A 114 4.56 -8.97 14.43
CA PHE A 114 5.73 -8.19 14.04
C PHE A 114 6.31 -7.40 15.23
N GLN A 115 7.61 -7.55 15.50
CA GLN A 115 8.29 -6.85 16.59
C GLN A 115 9.42 -5.97 16.06
N TYR A 116 9.42 -4.72 16.50
CA TYR A 116 10.56 -3.82 16.35
C TYR A 116 10.45 -2.66 17.34
N VAL A 117 11.41 -2.58 18.26
CA VAL A 117 11.64 -1.43 19.14
C VAL A 117 12.86 -0.70 18.59
N ASP A 118 12.73 0.61 18.39
CA ASP A 118 13.83 1.42 17.88
C ASP A 118 14.84 1.80 18.96
N GLU A 119 15.92 2.48 18.56
CA GLU A 119 17.02 2.90 19.43
C GLU A 119 16.58 3.87 20.54
N THR A 120 15.41 4.49 20.40
CA THR A 120 14.82 5.39 21.42
C THR A 120 13.91 4.65 22.40
N GLY A 121 13.78 3.33 22.27
CA GLY A 121 12.89 2.51 23.08
C GLY A 121 11.43 2.53 22.61
N LYS A 122 11.13 3.11 21.44
CA LYS A 122 9.76 3.19 20.92
C LYS A 122 9.41 1.92 20.14
N ASP A 123 8.29 1.29 20.49
CA ASP A 123 7.73 0.16 19.75
C ASP A 123 7.07 0.63 18.44
N GLN A 124 7.85 0.57 17.37
CA GLN A 124 7.38 0.87 16.02
C GLN A 124 6.58 -0.31 15.41
N GLY A 125 6.76 -1.51 15.95
CA GLY A 125 6.02 -2.70 15.53
C GLY A 125 4.55 -2.67 15.92
N ALA A 126 4.16 -1.94 16.98
CA ALA A 126 2.78 -1.86 17.45
C ALA A 126 1.78 -1.47 16.35
N ASN A 127 2.12 -0.47 15.54
CA ASN A 127 1.27 0.00 14.43
C ASN A 127 1.16 -1.03 13.30
N VAL A 128 2.24 -1.77 13.03
CA VAL A 128 2.26 -2.87 12.05
C VAL A 128 1.30 -3.98 12.51
N ARG A 129 1.42 -4.41 13.78
CA ARG A 129 0.59 -5.46 14.36
C ARG A 129 -0.89 -5.07 14.33
N GLN A 130 -1.23 -3.84 14.71
CA GLN A 130 -2.62 -3.37 14.70
C GLN A 130 -3.20 -3.38 13.29
N LYS A 131 -2.49 -2.79 12.32
CA LYS A 131 -2.95 -2.77 10.93
C LYS A 131 -3.09 -4.18 10.33
N ALA A 132 -2.17 -5.08 10.64
CA ALA A 132 -2.26 -6.49 10.22
C ALA A 132 -3.47 -7.20 10.83
N LYS A 133 -3.81 -6.93 12.10
CA LYS A 133 -5.03 -7.45 12.74
C LYS A 133 -6.28 -6.97 12.01
N ASP A 134 -6.36 -5.69 11.70
CA ASP A 134 -7.52 -5.08 11.05
C ASP A 134 -7.73 -5.65 9.63
N ILE A 135 -6.66 -5.74 8.84
CA ILE A 135 -6.71 -6.31 7.48
C ILE A 135 -7.06 -7.80 7.52
N THR A 136 -6.45 -8.56 8.44
CA THR A 136 -6.77 -10.00 8.58
C THR A 136 -8.24 -10.19 8.94
N SER A 137 -8.77 -9.38 9.87
CA SER A 137 -10.19 -9.39 10.25
C SER A 137 -11.09 -9.08 9.05
N LEU A 138 -10.72 -8.10 8.24
CA LEU A 138 -11.47 -7.73 7.04
C LEU A 138 -11.46 -8.85 5.97
N LEU A 139 -10.31 -9.49 5.72
CA LEU A 139 -10.19 -10.59 4.75
C LEU A 139 -10.99 -11.84 5.14
N LEU A 140 -11.21 -12.06 6.44
CA LEU A 140 -12.01 -13.17 6.96
C LEU A 140 -13.52 -12.90 6.90
N ASP A 141 -13.94 -11.64 6.86
CA ASP A 141 -15.35 -11.24 6.80
C ASP A 141 -15.75 -10.80 5.39
N GLU A 142 -16.16 -11.78 4.58
CA GLU A 142 -16.56 -11.56 3.19
C GLU A 142 -17.75 -10.61 3.04
N LYS A 143 -18.74 -10.72 3.94
CA LYS A 143 -19.94 -9.88 3.88
C LYS A 143 -19.58 -8.43 4.13
N ARG A 144 -18.76 -8.18 5.16
CA ARG A 144 -18.23 -6.85 5.45
C ARG A 144 -17.41 -6.32 4.29
N MET A 145 -16.48 -7.12 3.75
CA MET A 145 -15.64 -6.69 2.63
C MET A 145 -16.47 -6.30 1.38
N ARG A 146 -17.45 -7.13 0.99
CA ARG A 146 -18.36 -6.82 -0.12
C ARG A 146 -19.13 -5.51 0.14
N SER A 147 -19.69 -5.35 1.34
CA SER A 147 -20.46 -4.14 1.71
C SER A 147 -19.63 -2.86 1.68
N GLN A 148 -18.40 -2.91 2.19
CA GLN A 148 -17.50 -1.75 2.22
C GLN A 148 -17.04 -1.34 0.81
N ARG A 149 -16.74 -2.31 -0.07
CA ARG A 149 -16.41 -2.05 -1.48
C ARG A 149 -17.58 -1.45 -2.25
N ALA A 150 -18.80 -1.97 -2.04
CA ALA A 150 -20.02 -1.44 -2.66
C ALA A 150 -20.28 0.02 -2.23
N SER A 151 -20.26 0.29 -0.92
CA SER A 151 -20.47 1.64 -0.39
C SER A 151 -19.44 2.65 -0.91
N ARG A 152 -18.18 2.23 -1.05
CA ARG A 152 -17.10 3.08 -1.58
C ARG A 152 -17.28 3.40 -3.06
N LYS A 153 -17.75 2.43 -3.84
CA LYS A 153 -18.11 2.62 -5.25
C LYS A 153 -19.25 3.63 -5.38
N ASP A 154 -20.32 3.46 -4.60
CA ASP A 154 -21.47 4.36 -4.62
C ASP A 154 -21.09 5.81 -4.27
N MET A 155 -20.25 5.99 -3.25
CA MET A 155 -19.76 7.31 -2.84
C MET A 155 -18.94 7.99 -3.95
N ARG A 156 -18.06 7.23 -4.62
CA ARG A 156 -17.26 7.73 -5.74
C ARG A 156 -18.15 8.13 -6.92
N ASP A 157 -19.12 7.30 -7.28
CA ASP A 157 -19.99 7.53 -8.43
C ASP A 157 -20.89 8.77 -8.19
N ARG A 158 -21.38 8.98 -6.97
CA ARG A 158 -22.09 10.23 -6.57
C ARG A 158 -21.22 11.47 -6.69
N MET A 159 -19.97 11.41 -6.23
CA MET A 159 -19.04 12.55 -6.32
C MET A 159 -18.62 12.86 -7.76
N ALA A 160 -18.55 11.85 -8.62
CA ALA A 160 -18.27 12.02 -10.05
C ALA A 160 -19.45 12.70 -10.77
N GLY A 161 -20.70 12.29 -10.46
CA GLY A 161 -21.90 12.92 -11.00
C GLY A 161 -22.01 14.41 -10.66
N GLN A 162 -21.72 14.79 -9.42
CA GLN A 162 -21.75 16.21 -8.98
C GLN A 162 -20.70 17.10 -9.66
N LYS A 163 -19.60 16.53 -10.17
CA LYS A 163 -18.59 17.28 -10.94
C LYS A 163 -18.96 17.49 -12.40
N SER A 164 -19.89 16.68 -12.94
CA SER A 164 -20.34 16.79 -14.33
C SER A 164 -21.44 17.84 -14.53
N GLU A 165 -22.10 18.29 -13.45
CA GLU A 165 -23.19 19.27 -13.46
C GLU A 165 -22.76 20.70 -13.08
N ARG A 166 -21.45 20.94 -12.98
CA ARG A 166 -20.84 22.25 -12.71
C ARG A 166 -19.88 22.62 -13.82
#